data_AF-A0A817T697-F1
#
_entry.id   AF-A0A817T697-F1
#
_cell.length_a   1.000
_cell.length_b   1.000
_cell.length_c   1.000
_cell.angle_alpha   90.00
_cell.angle_beta   90.00
_cell.angle_gamma   90.00
#
_symmetry.space_group_name_H-M   'P 1'
#
loop_
_entity.id
_entity.type
_entity.pdbx_description
1 polymer ?
#
loop_
_entity_poly.entity_id
_entity_poly.type
_entity_poly.pdbx_seq_one_letter_code
_entity_poly.pdbx_strand_id
1 'polypeptide(L)'
;MLRTMIGSTQAKADIIPVDICVNMMIAIAWQTGIKHPKTIPVFNCCTGHLGSLTWGKIIECGLGHLDTVCMENAISFPHLQFTENRFRYFYLRFLQEVLPAFMLDCYMRLIGRKPIFSKLCDKIYKNVRTLDFFTTHSWIFPNDNSILLQHEMSDVDRQVRYIVYKN
;
A
#
# COMPACT_ATOMS: atom_id res chain seq x y z
N MET A 1 -2.34 13.95 -9.67
CA MET A 1 -3.08 13.17 -8.64
C MET A 1 -3.28 11.78 -9.22
N LEU A 2 -3.03 10.72 -8.45
CA LEU A 2 -3.21 9.35 -8.95
C LEU A 2 -4.70 9.01 -8.96
N ARG A 3 -5.21 8.56 -10.11
CA ARG A 3 -6.61 8.18 -10.26
C ARG A 3 -6.82 6.75 -10.74
N THR A 4 -5.95 6.29 -11.64
CA THR A 4 -6.06 4.94 -12.18
C THR A 4 -4.73 4.22 -12.04
N MET A 5 -4.77 2.96 -11.61
CA MET A 5 -3.61 2.08 -11.55
C MET A 5 -3.85 0.81 -12.36
N ILE A 6 -2.78 0.23 -12.90
CA ILE A 6 -2.85 -1.13 -13.42
C ILE A 6 -2.88 -2.08 -12.21
N GLY A 7 -3.83 -3.01 -12.21
CA GLY A 7 -3.96 -3.97 -11.13
C GLY A 7 -5.28 -4.72 -11.18
N SER A 8 -5.34 -5.82 -10.44
CA SER A 8 -6.57 -6.58 -10.25
C SER A 8 -7.16 -6.24 -8.89
N THR A 9 -8.46 -5.91 -8.86
CA THR A 9 -9.17 -5.69 -7.59
C THR A 9 -9.27 -6.97 -6.74
N GLN A 10 -9.09 -8.13 -7.37
CA GLN A 10 -9.10 -9.43 -6.71
C GLN A 10 -7.71 -9.88 -6.26
N ALA A 11 -6.65 -9.20 -6.70
CA ALA A 11 -5.30 -9.53 -6.24
C ALA A 11 -5.15 -9.23 -4.75
N LYS A 12 -4.48 -10.15 -4.05
CA LYS A 12 -4.15 -10.02 -2.63
C LYS A 12 -3.13 -8.90 -2.44
N ALA A 13 -3.42 -8.02 -1.50
CA ALA A 13 -2.59 -6.89 -1.15
C ALA A 13 -1.94 -7.14 0.22
N ASP A 14 -0.62 -7.31 0.21
CA ASP A 14 0.16 -7.52 1.42
C ASP A 14 0.65 -6.17 1.97
N ILE A 15 -0.30 -5.40 2.52
CA ILE A 15 0.00 -4.11 3.17
C ILE A 15 0.07 -4.32 4.67
N ILE A 16 1.20 -3.95 5.26
CA ILE A 16 1.47 -4.12 6.67
C ILE A 16 1.77 -2.74 7.27
N PRO A 17 1.04 -2.32 8.33
CA PRO A 17 1.38 -1.13 9.08
C PRO A 17 2.81 -1.20 9.63
N VAL A 18 3.52 -0.08 9.56
CA VAL A 18 4.90 0.01 10.06
C VAL A 18 5.01 -0.39 11.53
N ASP A 19 4.00 -0.08 12.33
CA ASP A 19 3.97 -0.42 13.75
C ASP A 19 4.02 -1.93 13.98
N ILE A 20 3.32 -2.72 13.14
CA ILE A 20 3.36 -4.20 13.20
C ILE A 20 4.78 -4.70 12.87
N CYS A 21 5.44 -4.12 11.86
CA CYS A 21 6.81 -4.49 11.53
C CYS A 21 7.78 -4.20 12.70
N VAL A 22 7.65 -3.03 13.35
CA VAL A 22 8.49 -2.65 14.50
C VAL A 22 8.24 -3.57 15.70
N ASN A 23 6.98 -3.79 15.99
CA ASN A 23 6.49 -4.70 17.02
C ASN A 23 7.05 -6.12 16.85
N MET A 24 7.01 -6.65 15.63
CA MET A 24 7.58 -7.93 15.29
C MET A 24 9.11 -7.95 15.43
N MET A 25 9.83 -6.88 15.07
CA MET A 25 11.28 -6.80 15.27
C MET A 25 11.66 -6.89 16.76
N ILE A 26 10.94 -6.19 17.64
CA ILE A 26 11.18 -6.24 19.10
C ILE A 26 10.96 -7.66 19.63
N ALA A 27 9.88 -8.31 19.19
CA ALA A 27 9.57 -9.68 19.57
C ALA A 27 10.63 -10.69 19.15
N ILE A 28 11.11 -10.57 17.91
CA ILE A 28 12.20 -11.41 17.40
C ILE A 28 13.47 -11.22 18.23
N ALA A 29 13.79 -9.97 18.59
CA ALA A 29 14.95 -9.67 19.42
C ALA A 29 14.84 -10.32 20.80
N TRP A 30 13.67 -10.25 21.44
CA TRP A 30 13.39 -10.92 22.71
C TRP A 30 13.54 -12.45 22.60
N GLN A 31 12.89 -13.08 21.62
CA GLN A 31 12.93 -14.53 21.44
C GLN A 31 14.36 -15.02 21.15
N THR A 32 15.09 -14.30 20.31
CA THR A 32 16.49 -14.62 19.98
C THR A 32 17.41 -14.45 21.18
N GLY A 33 17.18 -13.42 21.99
CA GLY A 33 17.91 -13.15 23.22
C GLY A 33 17.71 -14.19 24.32
N ILE A 34 16.56 -14.88 24.35
CA ILE A 34 16.29 -15.97 25.30
C ILE A 34 16.78 -17.32 24.76
N LYS A 35 16.45 -17.64 23.50
CA LYS A 35 16.68 -18.98 22.96
C LYS A 35 18.11 -19.21 22.48
N HIS A 36 18.86 -18.15 22.20
CA HIS A 36 20.21 -18.21 21.62
C HIS A 36 20.32 -19.27 20.50
N PRO A 37 19.52 -19.13 19.43
CA PRO A 37 19.42 -20.17 18.40
C PRO A 37 20.78 -20.39 17.72
N LYS A 38 21.14 -21.65 17.51
CA LYS A 38 22.41 -22.04 16.86
C LYS A 38 22.48 -21.63 15.39
N THR A 39 21.32 -21.46 14.74
CA THR A 39 21.16 -21.03 13.36
C THR A 39 20.34 -19.75 13.32
N ILE A 40 20.66 -18.83 12.42
CA ILE A 40 19.93 -17.55 12.29
C ILE A 40 18.50 -17.83 11.78
N PRO A 41 17.46 -17.61 12.61
CA PRO A 41 16.09 -17.78 12.17
C PRO A 41 15.67 -16.63 11.23
N VAL A 42 14.84 -16.95 10.22
CA VAL A 42 14.27 -15.96 9.29
C VAL A 42 12.78 -15.82 9.58
N PHE A 43 12.33 -14.58 9.76
CA PHE A 43 10.93 -14.27 10.01
C PHE A 43 10.39 -13.35 8.91
N ASN A 44 9.24 -13.71 8.34
CA ASN A 44 8.57 -12.91 7.33
C ASN A 44 7.41 -12.15 7.97
N CYS A 45 7.47 -10.83 7.94
CA CYS A 45 6.34 -9.99 8.26
C CYS A 45 5.48 -9.90 7.01
N CYS A 46 4.41 -10.69 6.97
CA CYS A 46 3.44 -10.74 5.86
C CYS A 46 2.10 -11.27 6.36
N THR A 47 1.03 -10.89 5.66
CA THR A 47 -0.34 -11.36 5.93
C THR A 47 -0.51 -12.87 5.73
N GLY A 48 0.33 -13.48 4.89
CA GLY A 48 0.37 -14.93 4.67
C GLY A 48 -0.99 -15.50 4.22
N HIS A 49 -1.34 -16.68 4.76
CA HIS A 49 -2.60 -17.37 4.44
C HIS A 49 -3.81 -16.91 5.28
N LEU A 50 -3.58 -16.21 6.40
CA LEU A 50 -4.57 -16.05 7.47
C LEU A 50 -5.57 -14.90 7.25
N GLY A 51 -5.25 -13.93 6.38
CA GLY A 51 -6.14 -12.79 6.15
C GLY A 51 -5.66 -11.94 4.98
N SER A 52 -5.90 -12.39 3.76
CA SER A 52 -5.50 -11.64 2.57
C SER A 52 -6.55 -10.58 2.24
N LEU A 53 -6.26 -9.33 2.56
CA LEU A 53 -7.01 -8.18 2.08
C LEU A 53 -6.81 -8.06 0.56
N THR A 54 -7.84 -7.74 -0.21
CA THR A 54 -7.71 -7.51 -1.65
C THR A 54 -7.56 -6.03 -1.95
N TRP A 55 -6.93 -5.68 -3.07
CA TRP A 55 -6.83 -4.29 -3.52
C TRP A 55 -8.19 -3.61 -3.67
N GLY A 56 -9.24 -4.36 -4.05
CA GLY A 56 -10.62 -3.86 -4.09
C GLY A 56 -11.13 -3.43 -2.72
N LYS A 57 -10.95 -4.27 -1.68
CA LYS A 57 -11.35 -3.94 -0.31
C LYS A 57 -10.56 -2.76 0.26
N ILE A 58 -9.27 -2.63 -0.07
CA ILE A 58 -8.46 -1.47 0.34
C ILE A 58 -9.05 -0.17 -0.21
N ILE A 59 -9.41 -0.16 -1.49
CA ILE A 59 -10.02 1.03 -2.09
C ILE A 59 -11.37 1.32 -1.44
N GLU A 60 -12.22 0.31 -1.26
CA GLU A 60 -13.52 0.47 -0.63
C GLU A 60 -13.41 1.06 0.79
N CYS A 61 -12.55 0.47 1.63
CA CYS A 61 -12.29 0.98 2.97
C CYS A 61 -11.68 2.38 2.93
N GLY A 62 -10.68 2.62 2.08
CA GLY A 62 -10.00 3.91 1.98
C GLY A 62 -10.94 5.03 1.53
N LEU A 63 -11.71 4.81 0.46
CA LEU A 63 -12.68 5.77 -0.06
C LEU A 63 -13.84 6.00 0.93
N GLY A 64 -14.31 4.97 1.63
CA GLY A 64 -15.38 5.10 2.63
C GLY A 64 -15.00 5.97 3.84
N HIS A 65 -13.71 6.18 4.10
CA HIS A 65 -13.22 7.08 5.15
C HIS A 65 -12.85 8.48 4.62
N LEU A 66 -12.99 8.75 3.32
CA LEU A 66 -12.66 10.08 2.79
C LEU A 66 -13.67 11.15 3.18
N ASP A 67 -14.94 10.78 3.38
CA ASP A 67 -15.98 11.73 3.79
C ASP A 67 -15.74 12.33 5.19
N THR A 68 -14.91 11.66 6.01
CA THR A 68 -14.55 12.13 7.35
C THR A 68 -13.25 12.94 7.37
N VAL A 69 -12.52 13.01 6.25
CA VAL A 69 -11.22 13.67 6.15
C VAL A 69 -11.31 14.93 5.28
N CYS A 70 -11.29 16.11 5.90
CA CYS A 70 -11.16 17.37 5.18
C CYS A 70 -9.76 17.53 4.59
N MET A 71 -9.63 17.41 3.27
CA MET A 71 -8.37 17.70 2.58
C MET A 71 -8.25 19.20 2.28
N GLU A 72 -7.51 19.94 3.13
CA GLU A 72 -7.36 21.41 3.01
C GLU A 72 -6.73 21.90 1.68
N ASN A 73 -5.99 21.04 0.98
CA ASN A 73 -5.28 21.40 -0.26
C ASN A 73 -5.60 20.47 -1.44
N ALA A 74 -6.77 19.83 -1.43
CA ALA A 74 -7.18 18.95 -2.53
C ALA A 74 -7.63 19.77 -3.75
N ILE A 75 -6.95 19.55 -4.88
CA ILE A 75 -7.34 20.13 -6.18
C ILE A 75 -8.61 19.44 -6.71
N SER A 76 -8.85 18.20 -6.31
CA SER A 76 -10.05 17.45 -6.67
C SER A 76 -10.30 16.35 -5.63
N PHE A 77 -11.54 15.87 -5.57
CA PHE A 77 -11.91 14.75 -4.71
C PHE A 77 -11.06 13.50 -5.04
N PRO A 78 -10.54 12.79 -4.02
CA PRO A 78 -9.71 11.61 -4.26
C PRO A 78 -10.58 10.51 -4.87
N HIS A 79 -10.07 9.91 -5.94
CA HIS A 79 -10.70 8.75 -6.55
C HIS A 79 -9.59 7.85 -7.03
N LEU A 80 -9.63 6.57 -6.65
CA LEU A 80 -8.67 5.57 -7.08
C LEU A 80 -9.44 4.37 -7.63
N GLN A 81 -9.03 3.91 -8.80
CA GLN A 81 -9.56 2.70 -9.42
C GLN A 81 -8.43 1.84 -10.00
N PHE A 82 -8.61 0.52 -9.95
CA PHE A 82 -7.75 -0.44 -10.63
C PHE A 82 -8.35 -0.86 -11.96
N THR A 83 -7.48 -1.07 -12.95
CA THR A 83 -7.88 -1.65 -14.23
C THR A 83 -6.84 -2.66 -14.72
N GLU A 84 -7.30 -3.81 -15.19
CA GLU A 84 -6.42 -4.84 -15.76
C GLU A 84 -6.08 -4.55 -17.23
N ASN A 85 -6.94 -3.79 -17.92
CA ASN A 85 -6.75 -3.47 -19.32
C ASN A 85 -5.80 -2.28 -19.50
N ARG A 86 -4.61 -2.55 -20.07
CA ARG A 86 -3.58 -1.53 -20.33
C ARG A 86 -4.04 -0.41 -21.26
N PHE A 87 -4.86 -0.70 -22.28
CA PHE A 87 -5.38 0.34 -23.18
C PHE A 87 -6.30 1.30 -22.42
N ARG A 88 -7.21 0.74 -21.61
CA ARG A 88 -8.11 1.55 -20.75
C ARG A 88 -7.31 2.37 -19.75
N TYR A 89 -6.26 1.79 -19.16
CA TYR A 89 -5.34 2.51 -18.27
C TYR A 89 -4.72 3.73 -18.95
N PHE A 90 -4.09 3.56 -20.12
CA PHE A 90 -3.43 4.67 -20.82
C PHE A 90 -4.43 5.76 -21.23
N TYR A 91 -5.60 5.37 -21.71
CA TYR A 91 -6.67 6.31 -22.07
C TYR A 91 -7.15 7.13 -20.87
N LEU A 92 -7.50 6.46 -19.76
CA LEU A 92 -7.97 7.14 -18.54
C LEU A 92 -6.88 8.01 -17.93
N ARG A 93 -5.64 7.53 -17.86
CA ARG A 93 -4.51 8.30 -17.36
C ARG A 93 -4.29 9.56 -18.18
N PHE A 94 -4.34 9.46 -19.52
CA PHE A 94 -4.18 10.62 -20.38
C PHE A 94 -5.23 11.69 -20.08
N LEU A 95 -6.51 11.29 -20.00
CA LEU A 95 -7.62 12.23 -19.78
C LEU A 95 -7.71 12.77 -18.36
N GLN A 96 -7.48 11.92 -17.34
CA GLN A 96 -7.77 12.26 -15.95
C GLN A 96 -6.54 12.74 -15.16
N GLU A 97 -5.33 12.49 -15.66
CA GLU A 97 -4.08 12.85 -14.97
C GLU A 97 -3.19 13.75 -15.81
N VAL A 98 -2.90 13.38 -17.06
CA VAL A 98 -1.90 14.08 -17.89
C VAL A 98 -2.46 15.37 -18.47
N LEU A 99 -3.62 15.29 -19.13
CA LEU A 99 -4.30 16.44 -19.73
C LEU A 99 -4.57 17.56 -18.70
N PRO A 100 -5.20 17.30 -17.53
CA PRO A 100 -5.44 18.34 -16.55
C PRO A 100 -4.14 18.87 -15.92
N ALA A 101 -3.12 18.04 -15.69
CA ALA A 101 -1.82 18.50 -15.19
C ALA A 101 -1.13 19.45 -16.19
N PHE A 102 -1.20 19.13 -17.47
CA PHE A 102 -0.66 19.98 -18.54
C PHE A 102 -1.40 21.32 -18.61
N MET A 103 -2.74 21.31 -18.56
CA MET A 103 -3.55 22.53 -18.56
C MET A 103 -3.23 23.43 -17.36
N LEU A 104 -3.08 22.85 -16.16
CA LEU A 104 -2.69 23.58 -14.95
C LEU A 104 -1.28 24.16 -15.06
N ASP A 105 -0.34 23.42 -15.65
CA ASP A 105 1.02 23.93 -15.88
C ASP A 105 1.05 25.06 -16.93
N CYS A 106 0.23 24.99 -17.96
CA CYS A 106 0.05 26.09 -18.91
C CYS A 106 -0.52 27.32 -18.22
N TYR A 107 -1.56 27.16 -17.39
CA TYR A 107 -2.12 28.24 -16.58
C TYR A 107 -1.06 28.87 -15.66
N MET A 108 -0.27 28.04 -14.96
CA MET A 108 0.81 28.51 -14.10
C MET A 108 1.84 29.34 -14.87
N ARG A 109 2.22 28.93 -16.08
CA ARG A 109 3.13 29.71 -16.94
C ARG A 109 2.51 31.05 -17.34
N LEU A 110 1.22 31.10 -17.65
CA LEU A 110 0.53 32.34 -18.03
C LEU A 110 0.52 33.36 -16.88
N ILE A 111 0.43 32.91 -15.63
CA ILE A 111 0.49 33.78 -14.44
C ILE A 111 1.94 33.99 -13.92
N GLY A 112 2.95 33.65 -14.71
CA GLY A 112 4.37 33.83 -14.36
C GLY A 112 4.88 32.89 -13.27
N ARG A 113 4.14 31.82 -12.94
CA ARG A 113 4.53 30.81 -11.95
C ARG A 113 5.21 29.61 -12.60
N LYS A 114 6.00 28.90 -11.81
CA LYS A 114 6.71 27.70 -12.25
C LYS A 114 5.73 26.51 -12.42
N PRO A 115 5.72 25.81 -13.57
CA PRO A 115 4.93 24.60 -13.75
C PRO A 115 5.48 23.45 -12.88
N ILE A 116 4.60 22.75 -12.18
CA ILE A 116 4.94 21.67 -11.22
C ILE A 116 4.13 20.40 -11.43
N PHE A 117 2.93 20.47 -12.02
CA PHE A 117 1.94 19.39 -12.00
C PHE A 117 2.33 18.22 -12.90
N SER A 118 2.86 18.49 -14.09
CA SER A 118 3.30 17.43 -15.01
C SER A 118 4.47 16.63 -14.42
N LYS A 119 5.42 17.31 -13.76
CA LYS A 119 6.55 16.66 -13.07
C LYS A 119 6.08 15.79 -11.91
N LEU A 120 5.06 16.24 -11.18
CA LEU A 120 4.44 15.47 -10.11
C LEU A 120 3.75 14.21 -10.66
N CYS A 121 2.95 14.34 -11.73
CA CYS A 121 2.32 13.21 -12.39
C CYS A 121 3.36 12.21 -12.94
N ASP A 122 4.48 12.68 -13.49
CA ASP A 122 5.56 11.80 -13.95
C ASP A 122 6.23 11.04 -12.80
N LYS A 123 6.46 11.70 -11.66
CA LYS A 123 7.02 11.06 -10.47
C LYS A 123 6.08 9.99 -9.94
N ILE A 124 4.78 10.28 -9.85
CA ILE A 124 3.74 9.33 -9.46
C ILE A 124 3.73 8.15 -10.43
N TYR A 125 3.73 8.41 -11.74
CA TYR A 125 3.71 7.37 -12.76
C TYR A 125 4.90 6.40 -12.65
N LYS A 126 6.11 6.92 -12.42
CA LYS A 126 7.31 6.09 -12.22
C LYS A 126 7.15 5.16 -11.02
N ASN A 127 6.60 5.66 -9.91
CA ASN A 127 6.36 4.86 -8.71
C ASN A 127 5.24 3.82 -8.92
N VAL A 128 4.16 4.18 -9.62
CA VAL A 128 3.07 3.24 -9.92
C VAL A 128 3.58 2.08 -10.79
N ARG A 129 4.40 2.37 -11.80
CA ARG A 129 4.99 1.33 -12.65
C ARG A 129 5.82 0.30 -11.88
N THR A 130 6.49 0.69 -10.80
CA THR A 130 7.23 -0.26 -9.96
C THR A 130 6.30 -1.18 -9.16
N LEU A 131 5.03 -0.77 -8.97
CA LEU A 131 4.02 -1.54 -8.25
C LEU A 131 3.18 -2.43 -9.18
N ASP A 132 3.21 -2.22 -10.51
CA ASP A 132 2.37 -2.94 -11.49
C ASP A 132 2.39 -4.45 -11.29
N PHE A 133 3.55 -5.04 -10.98
CA PHE A 133 3.70 -6.48 -10.76
C PHE A 133 2.99 -6.96 -9.48
N PHE A 134 3.09 -6.19 -8.40
CA PHE A 134 2.50 -6.50 -7.10
C PHE A 134 0.99 -6.21 -7.05
N THR A 135 0.49 -5.29 -7.88
CA THR A 135 -0.93 -4.96 -7.96
C THR A 135 -1.71 -5.88 -8.89
N THR A 136 -1.04 -6.58 -9.81
CA THR A 136 -1.69 -7.54 -10.74
C THR A 136 -1.64 -8.98 -10.25
N HIS A 137 -0.65 -9.35 -9.45
CA HIS A 137 -0.46 -10.72 -9.00
C HIS A 137 -0.72 -10.84 -7.50
N SER A 138 -1.30 -11.98 -7.09
CA SER A 138 -1.41 -12.31 -5.68
C SER A 138 -0.14 -13.00 -5.21
N TRP A 139 0.37 -12.58 -4.05
CA TRP A 139 1.56 -13.15 -3.43
C TRP A 139 1.18 -13.82 -2.12
N ILE A 140 1.79 -14.98 -1.88
CA ILE A 140 1.66 -15.68 -0.62
C ILE A 140 3.07 -16.00 -0.16
N PHE A 141 3.47 -15.37 0.93
CA PHE A 141 4.74 -15.62 1.58
C PHE A 141 4.52 -16.53 2.79
N PRO A 142 5.33 -17.59 2.96
CA PRO A 142 5.25 -18.44 4.14
C PRO A 142 5.70 -17.64 5.37
N ASN A 143 4.95 -17.74 6.47
CA ASN A 143 5.20 -17.00 7.70
C ASN A 143 5.12 -17.88 8.96
N ASP A 144 5.44 -19.16 8.83
CA ASP A 144 5.33 -20.15 9.91
C ASP A 144 6.11 -19.73 11.17
N ASN A 145 7.34 -19.23 11.01
CA ASN A 145 8.16 -18.77 12.13
C ASN A 145 7.52 -17.57 12.85
N SER A 146 6.88 -16.66 12.11
CA SER A 146 6.21 -15.48 12.65
C SER A 146 4.95 -15.87 13.43
N ILE A 147 4.21 -16.87 12.92
CA ILE A 147 3.05 -17.45 13.60
C ILE A 147 3.51 -18.13 14.90
N LEU A 148 4.54 -18.97 14.84
CA LEU A 148 5.11 -19.64 16.03
C LEU A 148 5.56 -18.64 17.09
N LEU A 149 6.26 -17.57 16.69
CA LEU A 149 6.65 -16.47 17.58
C LEU A 149 5.43 -15.88 18.29
N GLN A 150 4.32 -15.65 17.58
CA GLN A 150 3.08 -15.16 18.17
C GLN A 150 2.42 -16.16 19.16
N HIS A 151 2.72 -17.45 19.04
CA HIS A 151 2.27 -18.49 19.99
C HIS A 151 3.07 -18.57 21.28
N GLU A 152 4.30 -18.06 21.28
CA GLU A 152 5.15 -18.05 22.46
C GLU A 152 5.02 -16.78 23.30
N MET A 153 4.34 -15.77 22.77
CA MET A 153 4.04 -14.52 23.47
C MET A 153 2.97 -14.71 24.54
N SER A 154 3.02 -13.83 25.56
CA SER A 154 1.96 -13.73 26.56
C SER A 154 0.63 -13.34 25.93
N ASP A 155 -0.49 -13.66 26.58
CA ASP A 155 -1.82 -13.28 26.07
C ASP A 155 -2.01 -11.76 26.02
N VAL A 156 -1.39 -11.01 26.94
CA VAL A 156 -1.39 -9.55 26.95
C VAL A 156 -0.70 -9.01 25.72
N ASP A 157 0.49 -9.53 25.40
CA ASP A 157 1.22 -9.10 24.22
C ASP A 157 0.45 -9.50 22.96
N ARG A 158 -0.03 -10.73 22.88
CA ARG A 158 -0.83 -11.19 21.73
C ARG A 158 -2.07 -10.32 21.47
N GLN A 159 -2.72 -9.78 22.50
CA GLN A 159 -3.89 -8.90 22.37
C GLN A 159 -3.58 -7.52 21.78
N VAL A 160 -2.36 -7.01 21.95
CA VAL A 160 -1.92 -5.72 21.38
C VAL A 160 -1.66 -5.83 19.85
N ARG A 161 -2.02 -6.95 19.21
CA ARG A 161 -2.03 -7.16 17.75
C ARG A 161 -0.65 -6.95 17.07
N TYR A 162 0.43 -7.48 17.68
CA TYR A 162 1.80 -7.28 17.18
C TYR A 162 2.14 -7.93 15.82
N ILE A 163 1.41 -8.95 15.32
CA ILE A 163 1.95 -9.80 14.23
C ILE A 163 0.96 -10.16 13.10
N VAL A 164 -0.35 -10.39 13.35
CA VAL A 164 -1.29 -10.77 12.27
C VAL A 164 -2.69 -10.21 12.52
N TYR A 165 -3.32 -9.73 11.45
CA TYR A 165 -4.74 -9.36 11.42
C TYR A 165 -5.61 -10.59 11.76
N LYS A 166 -6.31 -10.54 12.89
CA LYS A 166 -7.45 -11.40 13.14
C LYS A 166 -8.65 -10.74 12.44
N ASN A 167 -9.35 -11.51 11.59
CA ASN A 167 -10.68 -11.11 11.10
C ASN A 167 -11.63 -10.90 12.29
#